data_AF-A0A101CVY8-F1
#
_entry.id   AF-A0A101CVY8-F1
#
_cell.length_a   1.000
_cell.length_b   1.000
_cell.length_c   1.000
_cell.angle_alpha   90.00
_cell.angle_beta   90.00
_cell.angle_gamma   90.00
#
_symmetry.space_group_name_H-M   'P 1'
#
loop_
_entity.id
_entity.type
_entity.pdbx_description
1 polymer ?
#
loop_
_entity_poly.entity_id
_entity_poly.type
_entity_poly.pdbx_seq_one_letter_code
_entity_poly.pdbx_strand_id
1 'polypeptide(L)'
;MICFFLWNCDKKDEKTTEQNFTYIISKENEKYLKELKIKEIPPPPSGFYGYNQIIIDKKNNFYFYQKELINWHCVVSPTDTIPDFINLEPKEIIKIPNYSVIDFIKENISNKDERHTMLVLASQNDTINNKDFKKILNFLNDQSKSKIRIFTVRKSTQEEDTVLKYKKRNKYYNSDDIEWDKTRIKFLKFNLPFKNQK
;
A
#
# COMPACT_ATOMS: atom_id res chain seq x y z
N MET A 1 -20.36 -16.02 66.44
CA MET A 1 -19.98 -16.93 65.33
C MET A 1 -20.60 -16.36 64.07
N ILE A 2 -19.84 -15.60 63.29
CA ILE A 2 -20.32 -14.82 62.13
C ILE A 2 -19.94 -15.60 60.87
N CYS A 3 -20.92 -16.15 60.16
CA CYS A 3 -20.73 -16.78 58.87
C CYS A 3 -20.59 -15.70 57.79
N PHE A 4 -19.36 -15.49 57.30
CA PHE A 4 -19.12 -14.80 56.04
C PHE A 4 -19.49 -15.73 54.88
N PHE A 5 -20.62 -15.48 54.24
CA PHE A 5 -20.91 -15.98 52.90
C PHE A 5 -19.98 -15.27 51.92
N LEU A 6 -18.86 -15.91 51.58
CA LEU A 6 -18.03 -15.50 50.45
C LEU A 6 -18.73 -15.96 49.17
N TRP A 7 -19.50 -15.06 48.57
CA TRP A 7 -19.88 -15.13 47.16
C TRP A 7 -18.60 -15.06 46.32
N ASN A 8 -18.12 -16.21 45.84
CA ASN A 8 -17.23 -16.24 44.68
C ASN A 8 -18.08 -15.96 43.43
N CYS A 9 -18.10 -14.69 43.03
CA CYS A 9 -18.40 -14.32 41.66
C CYS A 9 -17.21 -14.75 40.79
N ASP A 10 -17.28 -15.95 40.23
CA ASP A 10 -16.45 -16.29 39.08
C ASP A 10 -16.87 -15.37 37.93
N LYS A 11 -16.12 -14.28 37.73
CA LYS A 11 -16.15 -13.54 36.48
C LYS A 11 -15.72 -14.51 35.40
N LYS A 12 -16.69 -15.02 34.65
CA LYS A 12 -16.47 -15.60 33.32
C LYS A 12 -15.63 -14.57 32.56
N ASP A 13 -14.37 -14.90 32.32
CA ASP A 13 -13.57 -14.19 31.35
C ASP A 13 -14.36 -14.21 30.04
N GLU A 14 -14.94 -13.07 29.68
CA GLU A 14 -15.37 -12.82 28.32
C GLU A 14 -14.13 -13.01 27.46
N LYS A 15 -14.01 -14.19 26.84
CA LYS A 15 -13.22 -14.37 25.63
C LYS A 15 -13.71 -13.27 24.69
N THR A 16 -12.98 -12.17 24.67
CA THR A 16 -13.15 -11.09 23.72
C THR A 16 -12.89 -11.75 22.38
N THR A 17 -13.95 -12.19 21.70
CA THR A 17 -13.87 -12.64 20.32
C THR A 17 -13.21 -11.50 19.57
N GLU A 18 -11.95 -11.70 19.19
CA GLU A 18 -11.16 -10.72 18.46
C GLU A 18 -12.03 -10.28 17.27
N GLN A 19 -12.53 -9.04 17.31
CA GLN A 19 -13.40 -8.53 16.25
C GLN A 19 -12.74 -8.83 14.90
N ASN A 20 -13.50 -9.41 13.98
CA ASN A 20 -13.02 -9.72 12.64
C ASN A 20 -12.48 -8.44 11.99
N PHE A 21 -11.16 -8.34 11.90
CA PHE A 21 -10.50 -7.15 11.38
C PHE A 21 -10.87 -6.93 9.92
N THR A 22 -11.38 -5.73 9.63
CA THR A 22 -11.82 -5.29 8.31
C THR A 22 -11.25 -3.89 8.06
N TYR A 23 -10.52 -3.72 6.98
CA TYR A 23 -10.05 -2.41 6.51
C TYR A 23 -10.67 -2.11 5.14
N ILE A 24 -11.31 -0.95 4.98
CA ILE A 24 -11.97 -0.57 3.72
C ILE A 24 -11.28 0.70 3.20
N ILE A 25 -10.52 0.57 2.11
CA ILE A 25 -9.68 1.64 1.57
C ILE A 25 -10.50 2.88 1.21
N SER A 26 -11.58 2.71 0.45
CA SER A 26 -12.48 3.80 0.07
C SER A 26 -13.03 4.58 1.28
N LYS A 27 -13.42 3.87 2.33
CA LYS A 27 -13.96 4.45 3.58
C LYS A 27 -12.90 5.24 4.35
N GLU A 28 -11.70 4.70 4.50
CA GLU A 28 -10.60 5.41 5.19
C GLU A 28 -10.17 6.66 4.40
N ASN A 29 -10.14 6.58 3.07
CA ASN A 29 -9.87 7.75 2.23
C ASN A 29 -10.95 8.83 2.36
N GLU A 30 -12.23 8.44 2.35
CA GLU A 30 -13.34 9.39 2.56
C GLU A 30 -13.24 10.07 3.93
N LYS A 31 -12.91 9.32 4.98
CA LYS A 31 -12.70 9.85 6.33
C LYS A 31 -11.56 10.87 6.35
N TYR A 32 -10.42 10.53 5.77
CA TYR A 32 -9.26 11.43 5.67
C TYR A 32 -9.60 12.74 4.93
N LEU A 33 -10.27 12.66 3.78
CA LEU A 33 -10.67 13.84 3.01
C LEU A 33 -11.66 14.73 3.78
N LYS A 34 -12.58 14.14 4.55
CA LYS A 34 -13.48 14.90 5.43
C LYS A 34 -12.70 15.64 6.52
N GLU A 35 -11.73 14.99 7.15
CA GLU A 35 -10.88 15.61 8.18
C GLU A 35 -10.07 16.79 7.64
N LEU A 36 -9.49 16.66 6.44
CA LEU A 36 -8.79 17.75 5.77
C LEU A 36 -9.71 18.94 5.48
N LYS A 37 -10.92 18.66 4.97
CA LYS A 37 -11.93 19.69 4.71
C LYS A 37 -12.33 20.44 5.98
N ILE A 38 -12.50 19.74 7.10
CA ILE A 38 -12.81 20.37 8.40
C ILE A 38 -11.67 21.27 8.87
N LYS A 39 -10.42 20.89 8.60
CA LYS A 39 -9.22 21.65 8.99
C LYS A 39 -8.81 22.72 7.96
N GLU A 40 -9.58 22.87 6.87
CA GLU A 40 -9.27 23.76 5.74
C GLU A 40 -7.87 23.51 5.12
N ILE A 41 -7.39 22.27 5.22
CA ILE A 41 -6.11 21.86 4.62
C ILE A 41 -6.40 21.37 3.20
N PRO A 42 -5.72 21.89 2.16
CA PRO A 42 -5.89 21.36 0.81
C PRO A 42 -5.46 19.88 0.78
N PRO A 43 -6.18 19.00 0.06
CA PRO A 43 -5.80 17.61 -0.07
C PRO A 43 -4.40 17.51 -0.68
N PRO A 44 -3.52 16.64 -0.15
CA PRO A 44 -2.23 16.41 -0.78
C PRO A 44 -2.44 15.82 -2.19
N PRO A 45 -1.49 16.03 -3.11
CA PRO A 45 -1.49 15.34 -4.40
C PRO A 45 -1.60 13.83 -4.18
N SER A 46 -2.34 13.13 -5.04
CA SER A 46 -2.49 11.68 -4.96
C SER A 46 -1.15 10.98 -5.26
N GLY A 47 -0.45 10.56 -4.21
CA GLY A 47 0.73 9.72 -4.32
C GLY A 47 0.34 8.28 -4.65
N PHE A 48 0.48 7.86 -5.91
CA PHE A 48 0.29 6.45 -6.28
C PHE A 48 1.51 5.60 -5.95
N TYR A 49 2.70 6.15 -6.04
CA TYR A 49 3.93 5.38 -5.85
C TYR A 49 4.82 6.07 -4.82
N GLY A 50 5.45 5.28 -3.96
CA GLY A 50 6.54 5.67 -3.07
C GLY A 50 7.80 4.90 -3.46
N TYR A 51 8.89 4.94 -2.70
CA TYR A 51 10.09 4.17 -3.10
C TYR A 51 9.86 2.64 -3.03
N ASN A 52 9.11 2.21 -2.01
CA ASN A 52 8.78 0.80 -1.75
C ASN A 52 7.29 0.56 -1.92
N GLN A 53 6.92 -0.58 -2.49
CA GLN A 53 5.53 -0.94 -2.72
C GLN A 53 5.28 -2.39 -2.34
N ILE A 54 4.22 -2.62 -1.57
CA ILE A 54 3.68 -3.96 -1.30
C ILE A 54 2.31 -4.07 -1.95
N ILE A 55 2.16 -5.03 -2.86
CA ILE A 55 0.89 -5.37 -3.50
C ILE A 55 0.23 -6.53 -2.73
N ILE A 56 -1.03 -6.36 -2.37
CA ILE A 56 -1.91 -7.36 -1.76
C ILE A 56 -2.85 -7.87 -2.86
N ASP A 57 -2.66 -9.13 -3.27
CA ASP A 57 -3.51 -9.71 -4.31
C ASP A 57 -4.92 -10.05 -3.80
N LYS A 58 -5.83 -10.39 -4.71
CA LYS A 58 -7.21 -10.77 -4.37
C LYS A 58 -7.33 -11.92 -3.35
N LYS A 59 -6.27 -12.72 -3.17
CA LYS A 59 -6.19 -13.85 -2.25
C LYS A 59 -5.38 -13.51 -0.98
N ASN A 60 -5.12 -12.21 -0.74
CA ASN A 60 -4.31 -11.70 0.36
C ASN A 60 -2.88 -12.24 0.43
N ASN A 61 -2.25 -12.52 -0.73
CA ASN A 61 -0.81 -12.75 -0.79
C ASN A 61 -0.09 -11.41 -0.97
N PHE A 62 1.08 -11.30 -0.35
CA PHE A 62 1.93 -10.11 -0.46
C PHE A 62 2.98 -10.27 -1.56
N TYR A 63 3.16 -9.21 -2.33
CA TYR A 63 4.23 -9.07 -3.32
C TYR A 63 4.91 -7.73 -3.10
N PHE A 64 6.18 -7.63 -3.43
CA PHE A 64 6.96 -6.41 -3.28
C PHE A 64 7.64 -6.05 -4.58
N TYR A 65 7.73 -4.75 -4.84
CA TYR A 65 8.65 -4.19 -5.80
C TYR A 65 9.25 -2.90 -5.22
N GLN A 66 10.27 -2.38 -5.88
CA GLN A 66 10.92 -1.12 -5.57
C GLN A 66 11.14 -0.37 -6.88
N LYS A 67 10.95 0.95 -6.88
CA LYS A 67 11.25 1.82 -8.02
C LYS A 67 11.95 3.09 -7.52
N GLU A 68 13.16 3.33 -8.01
CA GLU A 68 13.97 4.48 -7.57
C GLU A 68 13.52 5.79 -8.20
N LEU A 69 13.06 5.72 -9.45
CA LEU A 69 12.60 6.88 -10.22
C LEU A 69 11.09 6.80 -10.37
N ILE A 70 10.40 7.48 -9.48
CA ILE A 70 8.99 7.82 -9.65
C ILE A 70 8.95 9.33 -9.83
N ASN A 71 8.35 9.78 -10.92
CA ASN A 71 8.15 11.21 -11.13
C ASN A 71 7.13 11.71 -10.12
N TRP A 72 7.56 12.56 -9.19
CA TRP A 72 6.68 13.23 -8.25
C TRP A 72 6.17 14.51 -8.91
N HIS A 73 4.86 14.58 -9.14
CA HIS A 73 4.23 15.81 -9.59
C HIS A 73 3.99 16.71 -8.36
N CYS A 74 4.83 17.74 -8.20
CA CYS A 74 4.70 18.70 -7.10
C CYS A 74 3.61 19.76 -7.37
N VAL A 75 3.09 19.83 -8.59
CA VAL A 75 2.03 20.77 -9.00
C VAL A 75 0.75 19.98 -9.22
N VAL A 76 -0.28 20.32 -8.44
CA VAL A 76 -1.57 19.65 -8.53
C VAL A 76 -2.20 19.88 -9.90
N SER A 77 -2.43 18.82 -10.65
CA SER A 77 -3.17 18.79 -11.91
C SER A 77 -4.50 18.05 -11.72
N PRO A 78 -5.58 18.44 -12.45
CA PRO A 78 -6.80 17.63 -12.53
C PRO A 78 -6.56 16.16 -12.93
N THR A 79 -5.44 15.89 -13.62
CA THR A 79 -5.02 14.53 -14.03
C THR A 79 -4.29 13.73 -12.95
N ASP A 80 -4.00 14.33 -11.79
CA ASP A 80 -3.26 13.66 -10.71
C ASP A 80 -4.04 12.53 -10.05
N THR A 81 -5.31 12.35 -10.41
CA THR A 81 -6.14 11.21 -10.00
C THR A 81 -5.87 9.94 -10.83
N ILE A 82 -5.02 10.03 -11.85
CA ILE A 82 -4.66 8.93 -12.75
C ILE A 82 -3.17 8.59 -12.54
N PRO A 83 -2.81 7.33 -12.20
CA PRO A 83 -1.42 6.95 -12.00
C PRO A 83 -0.63 7.01 -13.30
N ASP A 84 0.64 7.43 -13.20
CA ASP A 84 1.59 7.29 -14.32
C ASP A 84 1.90 5.82 -14.59
N PHE A 85 2.18 5.52 -15.86
CA PHE A 85 2.81 4.28 -16.28
C PHE A 85 4.29 4.31 -15.89
N ILE A 86 4.69 3.38 -15.03
CA ILE A 86 6.05 3.32 -14.44
C ILE A 86 6.93 2.24 -15.09
N ASN A 87 6.43 1.58 -16.13
CA ASN A 87 7.09 0.48 -16.82
C ASN A 87 7.57 -0.60 -15.84
N LEU A 88 6.64 -1.10 -15.02
CA LEU A 88 6.86 -2.19 -14.08
C LEU A 88 6.94 -3.52 -14.83
N GLU A 89 7.99 -4.29 -14.58
CA GLU A 89 8.18 -5.60 -15.19
C GLU A 89 7.91 -6.75 -14.20
N PRO A 90 7.45 -7.92 -14.68
CA PRO A 90 7.23 -9.08 -13.81
C PRO A 90 8.48 -9.52 -13.02
N LYS A 91 9.68 -9.30 -13.56
CA LYS A 91 10.95 -9.67 -12.91
C LYS A 91 11.24 -8.83 -11.65
N GLU A 92 10.72 -7.61 -11.59
CA GLU A 92 10.90 -6.67 -10.47
C GLU A 92 9.99 -6.99 -9.29
N ILE A 93 8.94 -7.79 -9.51
CA ILE A 93 7.99 -8.19 -8.46
C ILE A 93 8.49 -9.48 -7.80
N ILE A 94 8.64 -9.47 -6.48
CA ILE A 94 8.93 -10.66 -5.66
C ILE A 94 7.73 -11.02 -4.80
N LYS A 95 7.52 -12.32 -4.54
CA LYS A 95 6.48 -12.77 -3.60
C LYS A 95 7.07 -12.80 -2.19
N ILE A 96 6.34 -12.23 -1.22
CA ILE A 96 6.71 -12.31 0.20
C ILE A 96 5.83 -13.35 0.88
N PRO A 97 6.41 -14.32 1.62
CA PRO A 97 5.61 -15.19 2.48
C PRO A 97 4.85 -14.38 3.54
N ASN A 98 3.55 -14.63 3.69
CA ASN A 98 2.70 -13.84 4.59
C ASN A 98 3.22 -13.79 6.04
N TYR A 99 3.80 -14.89 6.54
CA TYR A 99 4.33 -14.97 7.89
C TYR A 99 5.59 -14.11 8.12
N SER A 100 6.32 -13.74 7.07
CA SER A 100 7.58 -13.00 7.16
C SER A 100 7.46 -11.54 6.70
N VAL A 101 6.25 -11.05 6.40
CA VAL A 101 6.07 -9.71 5.80
C VAL A 101 6.56 -8.58 6.72
N ILE A 102 6.40 -8.73 8.04
CA ILE A 102 6.88 -7.74 9.01
C ILE A 102 8.40 -7.69 9.04
N ASP A 103 9.05 -8.85 9.12
CA ASP A 103 10.51 -8.92 9.15
C ASP A 103 11.10 -8.47 7.82
N PHE A 104 10.45 -8.80 6.70
CA PHE A 104 10.80 -8.25 5.39
C PHE A 104 10.78 -6.71 5.39
N ILE A 105 9.73 -6.07 5.92
CA ILE A 105 9.64 -4.61 6.00
C ILE A 105 10.76 -4.03 6.87
N LYS A 106 11.03 -4.63 8.03
CA LYS A 106 12.09 -4.14 8.95
C LYS A 106 13.46 -4.17 8.28
N GLU A 107 13.81 -5.30 7.68
CA GLU A 107 15.13 -5.53 7.09
C GLU A 107 15.35 -4.72 5.80
N ASN A 108 14.32 -4.60 4.95
CA ASN A 108 14.48 -4.05 3.60
C ASN A 108 14.04 -2.59 3.47
N ILE A 109 13.27 -2.06 4.43
CA ILE A 109 12.65 -0.73 4.32
C ILE A 109 12.98 0.14 5.54
N SER A 110 12.74 -0.35 6.76
CA SER A 110 12.78 0.49 7.97
C SER A 110 14.16 1.03 8.34
N ASN A 111 15.25 0.43 7.86
CA ASN A 111 16.62 0.86 8.20
C ASN A 111 17.28 1.77 7.15
N LYS A 112 16.51 2.26 6.16
CA LYS A 112 17.00 3.19 5.13
C LYS A 112 16.75 4.65 5.54
N ASP A 113 17.25 5.62 4.77
CA ASP A 113 16.91 7.04 4.97
C ASP A 113 15.44 7.34 4.66
N GLU A 114 15.00 8.54 5.03
CA GLU A 114 13.60 8.94 5.03
C GLU A 114 12.91 8.74 3.67
N ARG A 115 13.55 9.10 2.55
CA ARG A 115 12.99 8.91 1.20
C ARG A 115 12.81 7.43 0.88
N HIS A 116 13.78 6.64 1.26
CA HIS A 116 13.81 5.20 1.05
C HIS A 116 12.98 4.40 2.07
N THR A 117 12.39 5.06 3.07
CA THR A 117 11.45 4.44 4.01
C THR A 117 9.99 4.57 3.59
N MET A 118 9.67 5.40 2.58
CA MET A 118 8.28 5.55 2.13
C MET A 118 7.73 4.23 1.59
N LEU A 119 6.55 3.85 2.10
CA LEU A 119 5.90 2.58 1.79
C LEU A 119 4.47 2.77 1.26
N VAL A 120 4.19 2.22 0.09
CA VAL A 120 2.84 2.13 -0.46
C VAL A 120 2.30 0.71 -0.29
N LEU A 121 1.14 0.57 0.36
CA LEU A 121 0.39 -0.67 0.46
C LEU A 121 -0.75 -0.65 -0.56
N ALA A 122 -0.57 -1.33 -1.69
CA ALA A 122 -1.54 -1.40 -2.77
C ALA A 122 -2.38 -2.68 -2.66
N SER A 123 -3.71 -2.60 -2.79
CA SER A 123 -4.59 -3.78 -2.73
C SER A 123 -5.48 -3.92 -3.97
N GLN A 124 -5.61 -5.14 -4.48
CA GLN A 124 -6.55 -5.44 -5.57
C GLN A 124 -8.02 -5.38 -5.14
N ASN A 125 -8.27 -5.51 -3.84
CA ASN A 125 -9.60 -5.42 -3.24
C ASN A 125 -9.73 -4.11 -2.46
N ASP A 126 -10.92 -3.51 -2.48
CA ASP A 126 -11.20 -2.34 -1.64
C ASP A 126 -11.27 -2.71 -0.15
N THR A 127 -11.80 -3.90 0.16
CA THR A 127 -11.86 -4.46 1.50
C THR A 127 -10.72 -5.44 1.73
N ILE A 128 -9.98 -5.26 2.83
CA ILE A 128 -8.88 -6.12 3.26
C ILE A 128 -9.24 -6.78 4.58
N ASN A 129 -9.53 -8.09 4.51
CA ASN A 129 -9.82 -8.94 5.66
C ASN A 129 -8.65 -9.91 5.87
N ASN A 130 -7.52 -9.37 6.35
CA ASN A 130 -6.29 -10.14 6.50
C ASN A 130 -5.59 -9.82 7.83
N LYS A 131 -5.36 -10.85 8.66
CA LYS A 131 -4.70 -10.71 9.97
C LYS A 131 -3.24 -10.25 9.88
N ASP A 132 -2.53 -10.61 8.81
CA ASP A 132 -1.14 -10.20 8.63
C ASP A 132 -1.08 -8.73 8.17
N PHE A 133 -2.05 -8.26 7.40
CA PHE A 133 -2.23 -6.84 7.11
C PHE A 133 -2.55 -6.02 8.37
N LYS A 134 -3.39 -6.54 9.28
CA LYS A 134 -3.59 -5.94 10.62
C LYS A 134 -2.26 -5.78 11.37
N LYS A 135 -1.41 -6.81 11.35
CA LYS A 135 -0.07 -6.74 11.96
C LYS A 135 0.81 -5.69 11.28
N ILE A 136 0.74 -5.56 9.95
CA ILE A 136 1.47 -4.51 9.21
C ILE A 136 1.01 -3.14 9.69
N LEU A 137 -0.29 -2.87 9.73
CA LEU A 137 -0.81 -1.59 10.21
C LEU A 137 -0.42 -1.30 11.66
N ASN A 138 -0.51 -2.29 12.55
CA ASN A 138 -0.09 -2.12 13.94
C ASN A 138 1.41 -1.81 14.05
N PHE A 139 2.24 -2.45 13.24
CA PHE A 139 3.67 -2.15 13.18
C PHE A 139 3.94 -0.74 12.66
N LEU A 140 3.30 -0.34 11.55
CA LEU A 140 3.51 0.98 10.94
C LEU A 140 3.01 2.14 11.80
N ASN A 141 1.92 1.95 12.56
CA ASN A 141 1.37 2.97 13.45
C ASN A 141 2.12 3.09 14.79
N ASP A 142 2.98 2.14 15.13
CA ASP A 142 3.76 2.14 16.36
C ASP A 142 5.15 2.75 16.10
N GLN A 143 5.29 4.05 16.38
CA GLN A 143 6.53 4.80 16.17
C GLN A 143 7.71 4.29 17.02
N SER A 144 7.45 3.52 18.08
CA SER A 144 8.52 2.87 18.86
C SER A 144 9.10 1.64 18.15
N LYS A 145 8.36 1.06 17.19
CA LYS A 145 8.71 -0.16 16.46
C LYS A 145 9.08 0.10 15.00
N SER A 146 8.44 1.06 14.36
CA SER A 146 8.62 1.38 12.95
C SER A 146 9.28 2.74 12.79
N LYS A 147 10.37 2.76 12.02
CA LYS A 147 11.00 4.00 11.53
C LYS A 147 10.35 4.54 10.24
N ILE A 148 9.36 3.83 9.69
CA ILE A 148 8.62 4.25 8.51
C ILE A 148 7.65 5.35 8.93
N ARG A 149 7.93 6.59 8.49
CA ARG A 149 7.13 7.77 8.82
C ARG A 149 6.00 8.03 7.85
N ILE A 150 6.18 7.63 6.59
CA ILE A 150 5.24 7.90 5.51
C ILE A 150 4.83 6.58 4.90
N PHE A 151 3.56 6.22 5.09
CA PHE A 151 2.95 5.13 4.36
C PHE A 151 1.55 5.52 3.88
N THR A 152 1.09 4.87 2.81
CA THR A 152 -0.28 5.02 2.31
C THR A 152 -0.87 3.67 1.96
N VAL A 153 -2.18 3.54 2.10
CA VAL A 153 -2.94 2.36 1.69
C VAL A 153 -3.88 2.79 0.57
N ARG A 154 -3.79 2.14 -0.59
CA ARG A 154 -4.63 2.45 -1.75
C ARG A 154 -5.03 1.19 -2.50
N LYS A 155 -5.94 1.33 -3.46
CA LYS A 155 -6.15 0.27 -4.45
C LYS A 155 -4.95 0.16 -5.39
N SER A 156 -4.70 -1.03 -5.93
CA SER A 156 -3.70 -1.25 -6.97
C SER A 156 -4.02 -0.49 -8.26
N THR A 157 -2.97 -0.10 -8.99
CA THR A 157 -3.10 0.53 -10.32
C THR A 157 -3.39 -0.53 -11.39
N GLN A 158 -3.84 -0.08 -12.58
CA GLN A 158 -4.04 -1.00 -13.71
C GLN A 158 -2.75 -1.73 -14.09
N GLU A 159 -1.61 -1.04 -14.04
CA GLU A 159 -0.30 -1.61 -14.34
C GLU A 159 0.08 -2.69 -13.32
N GLU A 160 0.00 -2.40 -12.02
CA GLU A 160 0.29 -3.37 -10.96
C GLU A 160 -0.56 -4.65 -11.11
N ASP A 161 -1.86 -4.51 -11.35
CA ASP A 161 -2.77 -5.62 -11.56
C ASP A 161 -2.38 -6.47 -12.77
N THR A 162 -1.99 -5.80 -13.85
CA THR A 162 -1.64 -6.44 -15.12
C THR A 162 -0.32 -7.17 -14.99
N VAL A 163 0.73 -6.50 -14.53
CA VAL A 163 2.08 -7.07 -14.40
C VAL A 163 2.10 -8.22 -13.41
N LEU A 164 1.40 -8.08 -12.27
CA LEU A 164 1.26 -9.16 -11.29
C LEU A 164 0.56 -10.40 -11.88
N LYS A 165 -0.45 -10.21 -12.75
CA LYS A 165 -1.11 -11.32 -13.46
C LYS A 165 -0.13 -12.07 -14.36
N TYR A 166 0.77 -11.38 -15.06
CA TYR A 166 1.81 -12.01 -15.88
C TYR A 166 2.84 -12.74 -15.01
N LYS A 167 3.32 -12.10 -13.93
CA LYS A 167 4.22 -12.71 -12.95
C LYS A 167 3.67 -14.02 -12.40
N LYS A 168 2.43 -14.03 -11.93
CA LYS A 168 1.80 -15.22 -11.33
C LYS A 168 1.56 -16.36 -12.30
N ARG A 169 1.45 -16.07 -13.60
CA ARG A 169 1.23 -17.06 -14.65
C ARG A 169 2.52 -17.49 -15.36
N ASN A 170 3.65 -16.90 -15.00
CA ASN A 170 4.93 -17.08 -15.68
C ASN A 170 4.82 -16.92 -17.20
N LYS A 171 4.06 -15.90 -17.65
CA LYS A 171 3.87 -15.62 -19.08
C LYS A 171 4.84 -14.54 -19.54
N TYR A 172 5.24 -14.61 -20.81
CA TYR A 172 5.94 -13.52 -21.48
C TYR A 172 5.14 -12.22 -21.36
N TYR A 173 5.83 -11.13 -21.03
CA TYR A 173 5.25 -9.81 -20.84
C TYR A 173 5.98 -8.81 -21.72
N ASN A 174 5.21 -8.04 -22.46
CA ASN A 174 5.62 -6.87 -23.20
C ASN A 174 4.54 -5.82 -23.00
N SER A 175 4.91 -4.62 -22.52
CA SER A 175 3.98 -3.54 -22.21
C SER A 175 3.23 -3.04 -23.44
N ASP A 176 3.86 -3.11 -24.61
CA ASP A 176 3.34 -2.60 -25.87
C ASP A 176 2.23 -3.48 -26.44
N ASP A 177 2.20 -4.76 -26.04
CA ASP A 177 1.18 -5.73 -26.42
C ASP A 177 -0.08 -5.63 -25.52
N ILE A 178 -0.07 -4.75 -24.51
CA ILE A 178 -1.19 -4.56 -23.59
C ILE A 178 -2.06 -3.40 -24.06
N GLU A 179 -3.36 -3.66 -24.20
CA GLU A 179 -4.35 -2.61 -24.39
C GLU A 179 -4.66 -1.91 -23.05
N TRP A 180 -3.97 -0.79 -22.82
CA TRP A 180 -4.11 0.02 -21.61
C TRP A 180 -5.37 0.90 -21.63
N ASP A 181 -6.04 1.00 -20.49
CA ASP A 181 -7.19 1.91 -20.33
C ASP A 181 -6.64 3.30 -20.02
N LYS A 182 -6.57 4.16 -21.04
CA LYS A 182 -6.00 5.51 -20.96
C LYS A 182 -6.76 6.45 -20.01
N THR A 183 -7.93 6.06 -19.52
CA THR A 183 -8.64 6.80 -18.46
C THR A 183 -8.17 6.43 -17.05
N ARG A 184 -7.42 5.33 -16.92
CA ARG A 184 -6.95 4.76 -15.65
C ARG A 184 -5.44 4.71 -15.52
N ILE A 185 -4.70 5.07 -16.59
CA ILE A 185 -3.25 5.18 -16.58
C ILE A 185 -2.76 6.27 -17.56
N LYS A 186 -1.71 6.98 -17.15
CA LYS A 186 -1.12 8.09 -17.89
C LYS A 186 0.26 7.73 -18.41
N PHE A 187 0.47 7.86 -19.71
CA PHE A 187 1.80 7.73 -20.32
C PHE A 187 2.46 9.09 -20.37
N LEU A 188 3.58 9.25 -19.66
CA LEU A 188 4.36 10.48 -19.74
C LEU A 188 5.01 10.56 -21.12
N LYS A 189 4.68 11.61 -21.89
CA LYS A 189 5.43 11.95 -23.10
C LYS A 189 6.74 12.60 -22.68
N PHE A 190 7.84 11.85 -22.71
CA PHE A 190 9.16 12.45 -22.59
C PHE A 190 9.47 13.23 -23.88
N ASN A 191 9.23 14.54 -23.89
CA ASN A 191 9.90 15.42 -24.84
C ASN A 191 11.34 15.63 -24.33
N LEU A 192 12.22 14.66 -24.55
CA LEU A 192 13.64 14.93 -24.41
C LEU A 192 14.05 15.84 -25.57
N PRO A 193 14.62 17.04 -25.33
CA PRO A 193 15.27 17.77 -26.40
C PRO A 193 16.46 16.90 -26.83
N PHE A 194 16.39 16.36 -28.05
CA PHE A 194 17.56 15.80 -28.72
C PHE A 194 18.64 16.88 -28.73
N LYS A 195 19.60 16.80 -27.81
CA LYS A 195 20.89 17.44 -28.00
C LYS A 195 21.54 16.71 -29.16
N ASN A 196 21.34 17.24 -30.36
CA ASN A 196 22.19 16.96 -31.51
C ASN A 196 23.62 17.33 -31.11
N GLN A 197 24.41 16.34 -30.69
CA GLN A 197 25.86 16.47 -30.71
C GLN A 197 26.31 16.07 -32.12
N LYS A 198 26.63 17.10 -32.91
CA LYS A 198 27.57 16.98 -34.02
C LYS A 198 28.99 17.10 -33.46
#